data_AF-A0A7B3MMG0-F1
#
_entry.id   AF-A0A7B3MMG0-F1
#
_cell.length_a   1.000
_cell.length_b   1.000
_cell.length_c   1.000
_cell.angle_alpha   90.00
_cell.angle_beta   90.00
_cell.angle_gamma   90.00
#
_symmetry.space_group_name_H-M   'P 1'
#
loop_
_entity.id
_entity.type
_entity.pdbx_description
1 polymer ?
#
loop_
_entity_poly.entity_id
_entity_poly.type
_entity_poly.pdbx_seq_one_letter_code
_entity_poly.pdbx_strand_id
1 'polypeptide(L)'
;MKLTAILRRRYLSLPRLSIVDDVVNGYWILRGIQQQIALAKDNENTLTERLMLIKARTDGGALDETDFERQRSELAATIANLIELQSQEGVATNQLLLMLNEHPGALKDLLQYKSDSLLPGALPQLALGIPSDVALNWPDIMACLYRLLQYAYRRKVTSSLQVDTGGSAR
;
A
#
# COMPACT_ATOMS: atom_id res chain seq x y z
N MET A 1 6.32 23.29 30.41
CA MET A 1 6.45 23.88 29.05
C MET A 1 7.32 23.06 28.10
N LYS A 2 8.51 22.55 28.49
CA LYS A 2 9.38 21.76 27.59
C LYS A 2 8.73 20.46 27.08
N LEU A 3 8.05 19.69 27.95
CA LEU A 3 7.41 18.41 27.59
C LEU A 3 6.24 18.58 26.60
N THR A 4 5.36 19.57 26.81
CA THR A 4 4.24 19.86 25.91
C THR A 4 4.70 20.33 24.52
N ALA A 5 5.82 21.05 24.44
CA ALA A 5 6.41 21.45 23.17
C ALA A 5 7.00 20.26 22.39
N ILE A 6 7.68 19.32 23.08
CA ILE A 6 8.22 18.09 22.47
C ILE A 6 7.09 17.19 21.94
N LEU A 7 6.03 17.00 22.74
CA LEU A 7 4.87 16.20 22.34
C LEU A 7 4.09 16.81 21.18
N ARG A 8 3.92 18.15 21.17
CA ARG A 8 3.28 18.86 20.06
C ARG A 8 4.07 18.68 18.75
N ARG A 9 5.40 18.78 18.80
CA ARG A 9 6.26 18.59 17.62
C ARG A 9 6.15 17.17 17.05
N ARG A 10 6.12 16.15 17.92
CA ARG A 10 5.94 14.74 17.52
C ARG A 10 4.50 14.43 17.05
N TYR A 11 3.49 15.06 17.63
CA TYR A 11 2.10 14.95 17.14
C TYR A 11 1.93 15.51 15.73
N LEU A 12 2.65 16.57 15.39
CA LEU A 12 2.61 17.16 14.06
C LEU A 12 3.32 16.30 12.99
N SER A 13 4.19 15.35 13.38
CA SER A 13 4.80 14.41 12.43
C SER A 13 3.93 13.20 12.08
N LEU A 14 2.85 12.94 12.83
CA LEU A 14 1.92 11.83 12.60
C LEU A 14 1.33 11.80 11.18
N PRO A 15 0.73 12.89 10.66
CA PRO A 15 0.17 12.88 9.31
C PRO A 15 1.23 12.65 8.24
N ARG A 16 2.48 13.08 8.48
CA ARG A 16 3.58 12.88 7.53
C ARG A 16 4.01 11.42 7.47
N LEU A 17 4.03 10.72 8.60
CA LEU A 17 4.34 9.29 8.64
C LEU A 17 3.25 8.48 7.93
N SER A 18 1.97 8.78 8.21
CA SER A 18 0.83 8.11 7.57
C SER A 18 0.88 8.22 6.05
N ILE A 19 1.17 9.41 5.50
CA ILE A 19 1.28 9.60 4.05
C ILE A 19 2.45 8.80 3.47
N VAL A 20 3.60 8.74 4.17
CA VAL A 20 4.74 7.94 3.73
C VAL A 20 4.40 6.45 3.75
N ASP A 21 3.74 5.97 4.80
CA ASP A 21 3.30 4.58 4.91
C ASP A 21 2.30 4.22 3.80
N ASP A 22 1.35 5.11 3.51
CA ASP A 22 0.35 4.93 2.46
C ASP A 22 1.02 4.86 1.06
N VAL A 23 1.99 5.74 0.79
CA VAL A 23 2.76 5.74 -0.47
C VAL A 23 3.62 4.48 -0.60
N VAL A 24 4.29 4.05 0.48
CA VAL A 24 5.12 2.84 0.49
C VAL A 24 4.26 1.60 0.27
N ASN A 25 3.13 1.49 0.95
CA ASN A 25 2.20 0.37 0.78
C ASN A 25 1.61 0.35 -0.64
N GLY A 26 1.17 1.50 -1.15
CA GLY A 26 0.67 1.62 -2.51
C GLY A 26 1.72 1.20 -3.55
N TYR A 27 2.99 1.58 -3.33
CA TYR A 27 4.10 1.22 -4.21
C TYR A 27 4.34 -0.30 -4.23
N TRP A 28 4.35 -0.94 -3.06
CA TRP A 28 4.52 -2.40 -2.99
C TRP A 28 3.34 -3.17 -3.58
N ILE A 29 2.10 -2.68 -3.40
CA ILE A 29 0.92 -3.25 -4.05
C ILE A 29 1.05 -3.16 -5.57
N LEU A 30 1.42 -2.00 -6.11
CA LEU A 30 1.66 -1.81 -7.54
C LEU A 30 2.73 -2.79 -8.06
N ARG A 31 3.87 -2.91 -7.37
CA ARG A 31 4.95 -3.84 -7.76
C ARG A 31 4.49 -5.30 -7.72
N GLY A 32 3.67 -5.68 -6.74
CA GLY A 32 3.07 -7.00 -6.66
C GLY A 32 2.16 -7.31 -7.86
N ILE A 33 1.29 -6.37 -8.24
CA ILE A 33 0.41 -6.51 -9.40
C ILE A 33 1.23 -6.63 -10.69
N GLN A 34 2.25 -5.79 -10.87
CA GLN A 34 3.12 -5.84 -12.04
C GLN A 34 3.85 -7.19 -12.18
N GLN A 35 4.30 -7.76 -11.07
CA GLN A 35 4.90 -9.10 -11.05
C GLN A 35 3.87 -10.18 -11.41
N GLN A 36 2.64 -10.07 -10.92
CA GLN A 36 1.55 -10.98 -11.30
C GLN A 36 1.23 -10.88 -12.80
N ILE A 37 1.23 -9.68 -13.38
CA ILE A 37 1.07 -9.48 -14.83
C ILE A 37 2.20 -10.16 -15.60
N ALA A 38 3.45 -10.00 -15.15
CA ALA A 38 4.59 -10.64 -15.80
C ALA A 38 4.45 -12.18 -15.80
N LEU A 39 4.10 -12.76 -14.65
CA LEU A 39 3.85 -14.21 -14.54
C LEU A 39 2.65 -14.67 -15.39
N ALA A 40 1.58 -13.87 -15.43
CA ALA A 40 0.41 -14.18 -16.26
C ALA A 40 0.74 -14.17 -17.75
N LYS A 41 1.60 -13.25 -18.21
CA LYS A 41 2.10 -13.21 -19.60
C LYS A 41 2.97 -14.42 -19.92
N ASP A 42 3.84 -14.84 -19.02
CA ASP A 42 4.65 -16.05 -19.22
C ASP A 42 3.77 -17.31 -19.31
N ASN A 43 2.71 -17.37 -18.50
CA ASN A 43 1.70 -18.43 -18.57
C ASN A 43 0.93 -18.39 -19.89
N GLU A 44 0.49 -17.22 -20.35
CA GLU A 44 -0.17 -17.04 -21.65
C GLU A 44 0.71 -17.56 -22.79
N ASN A 45 1.99 -17.19 -22.82
CA ASN A 45 2.94 -17.66 -23.83
C ASN A 45 3.06 -19.19 -23.80
N THR A 46 3.21 -19.78 -22.62
CA THR A 46 3.31 -21.24 -22.44
C THR A 46 2.04 -21.96 -22.92
N LEU A 47 0.85 -21.44 -22.59
CA LEU A 47 -0.42 -22.00 -23.04
C LEU A 47 -0.60 -21.85 -24.55
N THR A 48 -0.14 -20.74 -25.13
CA THR A 48 -0.19 -20.50 -26.58
C THR A 48 0.67 -21.52 -27.33
N GLU A 49 1.90 -21.77 -26.87
CA GLU A 49 2.78 -22.79 -27.45
C GLU A 49 2.16 -24.20 -27.36
N ARG A 50 1.57 -24.54 -26.20
CA ARG A 50 0.85 -25.83 -26.03
C ARG A 50 -0.33 -25.96 -26.99
N LEU A 51 -1.11 -24.90 -27.14
CA LEU A 51 -2.26 -24.90 -28.05
C LEU A 51 -1.81 -25.10 -29.51
N MET A 52 -0.69 -24.51 -29.93
CA MET A 52 -0.11 -24.76 -31.26
C MET A 52 0.29 -26.22 -31.46
N LEU A 53 0.92 -26.84 -30.45
CA LEU A 53 1.30 -28.25 -30.51
C LEU A 53 0.09 -29.19 -30.59
N ILE A 54 -0.97 -28.89 -29.82
CA ILE A 54 -2.21 -29.65 -29.83
C ILE A 54 -2.90 -29.52 -31.18
N LYS A 55 -3.02 -28.29 -31.69
CA LYS A 55 -3.60 -28.02 -33.02
C LYS A 55 -2.91 -28.85 -34.11
N ALA A 56 -1.58 -28.86 -34.14
CA ALA A 56 -0.82 -29.63 -35.12
C ALA A 56 -1.08 -31.16 -35.04
N ARG A 57 -1.37 -31.68 -33.83
CA ARG A 57 -1.72 -33.10 -33.64
C ARG A 57 -3.16 -33.42 -34.02
N THR A 58 -4.09 -32.50 -33.73
CA THR A 58 -5.49 -32.62 -34.13
C THR A 58 -5.63 -32.56 -35.66
N ASP A 59 -4.93 -31.64 -36.32
CA ASP A 59 -4.89 -31.53 -37.79
C ASP A 59 -4.32 -32.82 -38.45
N GLY A 60 -3.40 -33.51 -37.76
CA GLY A 60 -2.86 -34.81 -38.17
C GLY A 60 -3.76 -36.01 -37.85
N GLY A 61 -4.95 -35.79 -37.29
CA GLY A 61 -5.93 -36.83 -36.92
C GLY A 61 -5.54 -37.67 -35.69
N ALA A 62 -4.55 -37.24 -34.92
CA ALA A 62 -4.00 -38.00 -33.79
C ALA A 62 -4.62 -37.63 -32.43
N LEU A 63 -5.39 -36.53 -32.35
CA LEU A 63 -6.01 -36.02 -31.12
C LEU A 63 -7.47 -35.61 -31.38
N ASP A 64 -8.28 -35.59 -30.32
CA ASP A 64 -9.70 -35.21 -30.39
C ASP A 64 -9.88 -33.67 -30.43
N GLU A 65 -10.91 -33.21 -31.15
CA GLU A 65 -11.24 -31.77 -31.29
C GLU A 65 -11.71 -31.19 -29.95
N THR A 66 -12.29 -32.02 -29.08
CA THR A 66 -12.77 -31.61 -27.76
C THR A 66 -11.63 -31.13 -26.85
N ASP A 67 -10.45 -31.75 -26.95
CA ASP A 67 -9.26 -31.34 -26.19
C ASP A 67 -8.71 -30.00 -26.67
N PHE A 68 -8.77 -29.74 -27.99
CA PHE A 68 -8.37 -28.46 -28.57
C PHE A 68 -9.24 -27.30 -28.06
N GLU A 69 -10.56 -27.45 -28.12
CA GLU A 69 -11.48 -26.42 -27.64
C GLU A 69 -11.40 -26.19 -26.12
N ARG A 70 -11.14 -27.25 -25.34
CA ARG A 70 -10.88 -27.13 -23.89
C ARG A 70 -9.66 -26.26 -23.61
N GLN A 71 -8.55 -26.51 -24.30
CA GLN A 71 -7.31 -25.74 -24.12
C GLN A 71 -7.44 -24.30 -24.60
N ARG A 72 -8.20 -24.08 -25.68
CA ARG A 72 -8.56 -22.74 -26.15
C ARG A 72 -9.37 -21.96 -25.13
N SER A 73 -10.32 -22.61 -24.46
CA SER A 73 -11.10 -21.99 -23.37
C SER A 73 -10.21 -21.60 -22.18
N GLU A 74 -9.24 -22.45 -21.81
CA GLU A 74 -8.27 -22.17 -20.75
C GLU A 74 -7.37 -20.97 -21.07
N LEU A 75 -6.90 -20.86 -22.31
CA LEU A 75 -6.15 -19.70 -22.79
C LEU A 75 -7.00 -18.43 -22.73
N ALA A 76 -8.25 -18.49 -23.20
CA ALA A 76 -9.17 -17.35 -23.14
C ALA A 76 -9.44 -16.88 -21.69
N ALA A 77 -9.59 -17.81 -20.75
CA ALA A 77 -9.72 -17.48 -19.32
C ALA A 77 -8.45 -16.80 -18.78
N THR A 78 -7.27 -17.25 -19.20
CA THR A 78 -6.00 -16.64 -18.81
C THR A 78 -5.86 -15.21 -19.32
N ILE A 79 -6.23 -14.95 -20.59
CA ILE A 79 -6.26 -13.60 -21.16
C ILE A 79 -7.25 -12.70 -20.40
N ALA A 80 -8.42 -13.22 -20.04
CA ALA A 80 -9.40 -12.46 -19.27
C ALA A 80 -8.83 -12.01 -17.91
N ASN A 81 -8.15 -12.91 -17.19
CA ASN A 81 -7.47 -12.58 -15.93
C ASN A 81 -6.38 -11.50 -16.12
N LEU A 82 -5.65 -11.56 -17.24
CA LEU A 82 -4.62 -10.57 -17.56
C LEU A 82 -5.20 -9.16 -17.73
N ILE A 83 -6.35 -9.04 -18.41
CA ILE A 83 -7.07 -7.76 -18.57
C ILE A 83 -7.49 -7.20 -17.20
N GLU A 84 -7.97 -8.07 -16.30
CA GLU A 84 -8.33 -7.66 -14.94
C GLU A 84 -7.10 -7.12 -14.18
N LEU A 85 -5.97 -7.82 -14.24
CA LEU A 85 -4.73 -7.37 -13.58
C LEU A 85 -4.22 -6.03 -14.15
N GLN A 86 -4.32 -5.80 -15.46
CA GLN A 86 -3.97 -4.52 -16.07
C GLN A 86 -4.88 -3.38 -15.59
N SER A 87 -6.17 -3.65 -15.40
CA SER A 87 -7.09 -2.68 -14.82
C SER A 87 -6.69 -2.33 -13.38
N GLN A 88 -6.37 -3.35 -12.57
CA GLN A 88 -5.89 -3.17 -11.20
C GLN A 88 -4.57 -2.37 -11.15
N GLU A 89 -3.63 -2.61 -12.07
CA GLU A 89 -2.40 -1.82 -12.21
C GLU A 89 -2.71 -0.33 -12.45
N GLY A 90 -3.65 -0.04 -13.35
CA GLY A 90 -4.08 1.33 -13.64
C GLY A 90 -4.68 2.03 -12.42
N VAL A 91 -5.54 1.33 -11.67
CA VAL A 91 -6.13 1.86 -10.43
C VAL A 91 -5.07 2.14 -9.37
N ALA A 92 -4.16 1.18 -9.12
CA ALA A 92 -3.09 1.33 -8.15
C ALA A 92 -2.13 2.48 -8.52
N THR A 93 -1.82 2.63 -9.81
CA THR A 93 -0.99 3.72 -10.33
C THR A 93 -1.66 5.07 -10.07
N ASN A 94 -2.96 5.20 -10.37
CA ASN A 94 -3.68 6.45 -10.16
C ASN A 94 -3.79 6.83 -8.67
N GLN A 95 -3.96 5.84 -7.78
CA GLN A 95 -3.95 6.08 -6.34
C GLN A 95 -2.61 6.64 -5.85
N LEU A 96 -1.49 6.08 -6.32
CA LEU A 96 -0.17 6.59 -5.99
C LEU A 96 0.06 8.01 -6.49
N LEU A 97 -0.36 8.31 -7.73
CA LEU A 97 -0.24 9.66 -8.29
C LEU A 97 -1.06 10.68 -7.50
N LEU A 98 -2.27 10.30 -7.05
CA LEU A 98 -3.09 11.15 -6.19
C LEU A 98 -2.40 11.46 -4.85
N MET A 99 -1.77 10.45 -4.23
CA MET A 99 -1.02 10.63 -2.96
C MET A 99 0.22 11.52 -3.13
N LEU A 100 0.85 11.45 -4.31
CA LEU A 100 2.01 12.27 -4.67
C LEU A 100 1.61 13.67 -5.19
N ASN A 101 0.31 13.92 -5.35
CA ASN A 101 -0.23 15.15 -5.96
C ASN A 101 0.29 15.40 -7.38
N GLU A 102 0.42 14.32 -8.16
CA GLU A 102 0.93 14.30 -9.53
C GLU A 102 -0.18 13.97 -10.53
N HIS A 103 0.00 14.39 -11.79
CA HIS A 103 -0.99 14.15 -12.84
C HIS A 103 -0.98 12.70 -13.35
N PRO A 104 -2.15 12.14 -13.75
CA PRO A 104 -2.21 10.82 -14.38
C PRO A 104 -1.31 10.78 -15.63
N GLY A 105 -0.30 9.92 -15.60
CA GLY A 105 0.69 9.78 -16.69
C GLY A 105 2.04 10.46 -16.45
N ALA A 106 2.19 11.35 -15.46
CA ALA A 106 3.44 12.06 -15.21
C ALA A 106 4.61 11.12 -14.80
N LEU A 107 4.33 10.07 -14.04
CA LEU A 107 5.35 9.10 -13.59
C LEU A 107 5.31 7.76 -14.36
N LYS A 108 4.69 7.72 -15.54
CA LYS A 108 4.54 6.47 -16.29
C LYS A 108 5.90 5.79 -16.55
N ASP A 109 6.92 6.55 -16.92
CA ASP A 109 8.26 6.00 -17.20
C ASP A 109 9.01 5.55 -15.93
N LEU A 110 8.74 6.17 -14.79
CA LEU A 110 9.35 5.79 -13.50
C LEU A 110 8.69 4.55 -12.90
N LEU A 111 7.38 4.40 -13.12
CA LEU A 111 6.58 3.29 -12.59
C LEU A 111 6.51 2.09 -13.53
N GLN A 112 7.09 2.18 -14.75
CA GLN A 112 7.25 1.03 -15.63
C GLN A 112 7.90 -0.14 -14.90
N TYR A 113 7.34 -1.33 -15.13
CA TYR A 113 7.90 -2.57 -14.59
C TYR A 113 9.30 -2.80 -15.17
N LYS A 114 10.28 -2.93 -14.28
CA LYS A 114 11.64 -3.38 -14.61
C LYS A 114 11.88 -4.67 -13.85
N SER A 115 12.26 -5.73 -14.55
CA SER A 115 12.57 -7.05 -13.98
C SER A 115 13.62 -6.97 -12.85
N ASP A 116 14.57 -6.03 -12.96
CA ASP A 116 15.62 -5.77 -11.96
C ASP A 116 15.13 -4.97 -10.73
N SER A 117 13.90 -4.48 -10.71
CA SER A 117 13.35 -3.71 -9.58
C SER A 117 12.82 -4.59 -8.45
N LEU A 118 12.91 -5.92 -8.59
CA LEU A 118 12.42 -6.88 -7.61
C LEU A 118 13.39 -6.95 -6.43
N LEU A 119 12.97 -6.29 -5.34
CA LEU A 119 13.54 -6.32 -3.99
C LEU A 119 15.00 -5.82 -3.94
N PRO A 120 15.32 -4.73 -3.23
CA PRO A 120 16.70 -4.54 -2.80
C PRO A 120 17.10 -5.82 -2.04
N GLY A 121 18.17 -6.49 -2.50
CA GLY A 121 18.58 -7.85 -2.09
C GLY A 121 18.83 -8.04 -0.59
N ALA A 122 18.65 -7.00 0.22
CA ALA A 122 18.51 -7.08 1.66
C ALA A 122 17.46 -6.05 2.12
N LEU A 123 16.41 -6.51 2.79
CA LEU A 123 15.63 -5.62 3.65
C LEU A 123 16.60 -5.06 4.71
N PRO A 124 16.57 -3.75 5.01
CA PRO A 124 17.42 -3.19 6.05
C PRO A 124 17.17 -3.97 7.34
N GLN A 125 18.23 -4.38 8.05
CA GLN A 125 18.06 -4.97 9.37
C GLN A 125 17.35 -3.95 10.25
N LEU A 126 16.08 -4.23 10.61
CA LEU A 126 15.36 -3.41 11.55
C LEU A 126 16.06 -3.55 12.90
N ALA A 127 16.79 -2.51 13.30
CA ALA A 127 17.28 -2.37 14.66
C ALA A 127 16.07 -2.08 15.57
N LEU A 128 15.29 -3.13 15.84
CA LEU A 128 14.27 -3.14 16.87
C LEU A 128 15.03 -3.03 18.20
N GLY A 129 15.19 -1.79 18.68
CA GLY A 129 15.79 -1.52 19.99
C GLY A 129 14.97 -2.11 21.13
N ILE A 130 15.22 -1.68 22.36
CA ILE A 130 14.43 -2.13 23.51
C ILE A 130 12.96 -1.69 23.32
N PRO A 131 11.98 -2.61 23.46
CA PRO A 131 10.57 -2.29 23.20
C PRO A 131 10.04 -1.06 23.97
N SER A 132 10.58 -0.79 25.16
CA SER A 132 10.24 0.39 25.97
C SER A 132 10.60 1.71 25.30
N ASP A 133 11.76 1.77 24.63
CA ASP A 133 12.22 2.98 23.95
C ASP A 133 11.50 3.17 22.61
N VAL A 134 11.10 2.06 21.96
CA VAL A 134 10.25 2.08 20.77
C VAL A 134 8.85 2.58 21.11
N ALA A 135 8.26 2.14 22.24
CA ALA A 135 6.95 2.60 22.70
C ALA A 135 6.94 4.12 22.99
N LEU A 136 8.05 4.68 23.51
CA LEU A 136 8.19 6.13 23.72
C LEU A 136 8.45 6.92 22.43
N ASN A 137 8.85 6.25 21.35
CA ASN A 137 8.94 6.82 20.02
C ASN A 137 7.69 6.56 19.19
N TRP A 138 6.69 5.85 19.73
CA TRP A 138 5.52 5.48 18.98
C TRP A 138 4.52 6.64 18.83
N PRO A 139 4.16 6.97 17.59
CA PRO A 139 3.34 8.12 17.24
C PRO A 139 2.00 8.19 18.00
N ASP A 140 1.28 7.08 18.09
CA ASP A 140 -0.07 7.03 18.69
C ASP A 140 -0.08 7.16 20.22
N ILE A 141 0.92 6.57 20.88
CA ILE A 141 1.08 6.70 22.34
C ILE A 141 1.33 8.17 22.69
N MET A 142 2.15 8.86 21.89
CA MET A 142 2.41 10.29 22.06
C MET A 142 1.16 11.15 21.79
N ALA A 143 0.35 10.78 20.79
CA ALA A 143 -0.92 11.45 20.51
C ALA A 143 -1.91 11.33 21.68
N CYS A 144 -2.03 10.13 22.25
CA CYS A 144 -2.89 9.87 23.40
C CYS A 144 -2.41 10.66 24.63
N LEU A 145 -1.10 10.66 24.90
CA LEU A 145 -0.51 11.39 26.01
C LEU A 145 -0.67 12.92 25.86
N TYR A 146 -0.56 13.43 24.63
CA TYR A 146 -0.84 14.84 24.33
C TYR A 146 -2.30 15.20 24.58
N ARG A 147 -3.26 14.39 24.11
CA ARG A 147 -4.71 14.60 24.38
C ARG A 147 -5.02 14.58 25.88
N LEU A 148 -4.41 13.66 26.63
CA LEU A 148 -4.58 13.57 28.09
C LEU A 148 -4.05 14.82 28.79
N LEU A 149 -2.87 15.32 28.40
CA LEU A 149 -2.31 16.56 28.95
C LEU A 149 -3.18 17.78 28.62
N GLN A 150 -3.72 17.88 27.41
CA GLN A 150 -4.66 18.94 27.05
C GLN A 150 -5.92 18.91 27.91
N TYR A 151 -6.49 17.71 28.12
CA TYR A 151 -7.66 17.53 28.97
C TYR A 151 -7.37 17.93 30.43
N ALA A 152 -6.24 17.49 30.99
CA ALA A 152 -5.82 17.85 32.33
C ALA A 152 -5.56 19.36 32.49
N TYR A 153 -4.97 20.00 31.48
CA TYR A 153 -4.78 21.45 31.46
C TYR A 153 -6.11 22.20 31.44
N ARG A 154 -7.05 21.78 30.57
CA ARG A 154 -8.39 22.38 30.47
C ARG A 154 -9.15 22.28 31.80
N ARG A 155 -9.11 21.11 32.45
CA ARG A 155 -9.76 20.88 33.75
C ARG A 155 -9.22 21.79 34.85
N LYS A 156 -7.90 22.00 34.92
CA LYS A 156 -7.30 22.93 35.90
C LYS A 156 -7.76 24.36 35.67
N VAL A 157 -7.82 24.83 34.43
CA VAL A 157 -8.27 26.18 34.08
C VAL A 157 -9.75 26.39 34.42
N THR A 158 -10.61 25.42 34.12
CA THR A 158 -12.04 25.49 34.49
C THR A 158 -12.27 25.43 36.00
N SER A 159 -11.44 24.67 36.72
CA SER A 159 -11.51 24.61 38.19
C SER A 159 -11.06 25.93 38.84
N SER A 160 -10.09 26.65 38.28
CA SER A 160 -9.71 27.98 38.77
C SER A 160 -10.74 29.06 38.45
N LEU A 161 -11.54 28.89 37.39
CA LEU A 161 -12.62 29.83 37.03
C LEU A 161 -13.88 29.67 37.89
N GLN A 162 -14.16 28.48 38.44
CA GLN A 162 -15.33 28.26 39.31
C GLN A 162 -15.12 28.73 40.76
N VAL A 163 -13.87 28.91 41.21
CA VAL A 163 -13.58 29.36 42.59
C VAL A 163 -13.80 30.87 42.75
N ASP A 164 -13.62 31.66 41.68
CA ASP A 164 -13.78 33.13 41.73
C ASP A 164 -15.24 33.61 41.62
N THR A 165 -16.18 32.76 41.19
CA THR A 165 -17.60 33.13 41.06
C THR A 165 -18.44 32.92 42.33
N GLY A 166 -17.85 32.44 43.42
CA GLY A 166 -18.55 32.16 44.70
C GLY A 166 -18.42 33.25 45.78
N GLY A 167 -17.70 34.34 45.52
CA GLY A 167 -17.29 35.33 46.53
C GLY A 167 -17.79 36.74 46.30
N SER A 168 -19.05 36.95 45.91
CA SER A 168 -19.69 38.28 46.00
C SER A 168 -21.21 38.16 46.09
N ALA A 169 -21.70 37.70 47.24
CA ALA A 169 -23.06 37.93 47.68
C ALA A 169 -23.03 38.23 49.18
N ARG A 170 -22.81 39.51 49.50
CA ARG A 170 -23.22 40.13 50.76
C ARG A 170 -23.91 41.44 50.41
#